data_AF-A0A3Q7SDG4-F1
#
_entry.id   AF-A0A3Q7SDG4-F1
#
_cell.length_a   1.000
_cell.length_b   1.000
_cell.length_c   1.000
_cell.angle_alpha   90.00
_cell.angle_beta   90.00
_cell.angle_gamma   90.00
#
_symmetry.space_group_name_H-M   'P 1'
#
loop_
_entity.id
_entity.type
_entity.pdbx_description
1 polymer ?
#
loop_
_entity_poly.entity_id
_entity_poly.type
_entity_poly.pdbx_seq_one_letter_code
_entity_poly.pdbx_strand_id
1 'polypeptide(L)'
;MSLLTNWFVFILGEKIILRLCPTEEETVELLSKVLNGNKLASEALAKVVHQDVTLTDPTLDSVEINIPQDILGIWVDPIDSTYQYIKGSTDIKSNEGIFPSGLQCVTILIGVYDLHTGVPLMGVINQPFVSQDLNTLRWRGRCYWGLSYLGTNVHSLQCAGPAGSSGEPQAAGGSGPEAGQPRGLSAVISTSEAATVKAAVGRVCGERVFPAAGAGYKGLCVVQGLADIYIFSEDTTFKWDCCAAHAILRAMGGGVADLQGCLRAGPGAGLEPPQLRYHTANRGAAGAERWANKGGLLAYRSRERLDAFLGLLIPSLAAMGTPT
;
A
#
# COMPACT_ATOMS: atom_id res chain seq x y z
N MET A 1 -17.14 0.96 21.00
CA MET A 1 -17.95 0.18 20.05
C MET A 1 -17.10 -1.00 19.62
N SER A 2 -17.44 -2.23 20.03
CA SER A 2 -16.63 -3.42 19.75
C SER A 2 -16.75 -3.76 18.26
N LEU A 3 -15.66 -3.58 17.51
CA LEU A 3 -15.52 -4.20 16.19
C LEU A 3 -15.40 -5.71 16.45
N LEU A 4 -16.50 -6.44 16.26
CA LEU A 4 -16.52 -7.91 16.26
C LEU A 4 -15.83 -8.41 14.99
N THR A 5 -14.50 -8.44 15.00
CA THR A 5 -13.72 -9.06 13.94
C THR A 5 -13.72 -10.57 14.17
N ASN A 6 -14.59 -11.30 13.46
CA ASN A 6 -14.64 -12.76 13.52
C ASN A 6 -13.63 -13.34 12.51
N TRP A 7 -12.63 -14.08 12.99
CA TRP A 7 -11.73 -14.86 12.16
C TRP A 7 -12.03 -16.35 12.32
N PHE A 8 -11.88 -17.13 11.24
CA PHE A 8 -12.04 -18.58 11.30
C PHE A 8 -10.69 -19.24 11.13
N VAL A 9 -10.34 -20.12 12.06
CA VAL A 9 -9.17 -21.00 11.95
C VAL A 9 -9.64 -22.44 11.97
N PHE A 10 -9.17 -23.20 10.99
CA PHE A 10 -9.38 -24.65 10.91
C PHE A 10 -8.13 -25.35 11.40
N ILE A 11 -8.21 -25.97 12.57
CA ILE A 11 -7.14 -26.79 13.11
C ILE A 11 -7.75 -28.11 13.54
N LEU A 12 -7.14 -29.22 13.10
CA LEU A 12 -7.56 -30.59 13.43
C LEU A 12 -9.02 -30.92 13.09
N GLY A 13 -9.60 -30.26 12.07
CA GLY A 13 -10.98 -30.48 11.63
C GLY A 13 -12.04 -29.68 12.40
N GLU A 14 -11.65 -28.93 13.43
CA GLU A 14 -12.55 -28.03 14.16
C GLU A 14 -12.47 -26.61 13.64
N LYS A 15 -13.63 -25.95 13.57
CA LYS A 15 -13.76 -24.54 13.18
C LYS A 15 -13.76 -23.68 14.43
N ILE A 16 -12.66 -23.00 14.69
CA ILE A 16 -12.51 -22.09 15.84
C ILE A 16 -12.85 -20.66 15.40
N ILE A 17 -13.73 -20.01 16.16
CA ILE A 17 -14.02 -18.57 16.00
C ILE A 17 -13.04 -17.79 16.86
N LEU A 18 -12.13 -17.08 16.21
CA LEU A 18 -11.18 -16.18 16.84
C LEU A 18 -11.87 -14.85 17.12
N ARG A 19 -11.82 -14.45 18.39
CA ARG A 19 -12.27 -13.15 18.91
C ARG A 19 -11.23 -12.67 19.92
N LEU A 20 -11.01 -11.37 20.01
CA LEU A 20 -10.27 -10.81 21.13
C LEU A 20 -11.14 -10.91 22.38
N CYS A 21 -10.69 -11.65 23.38
CA CYS A 21 -11.42 -11.78 24.64
C CYS A 21 -11.19 -10.52 25.51
N PRO A 22 -12.08 -10.20 26.45
CA PRO A 22 -11.93 -9.06 27.35
C PRO A 22 -10.67 -9.08 28.22
N THR A 23 -10.14 -10.27 28.55
CA THR A 23 -8.94 -10.41 29.37
C THR A 23 -7.83 -11.16 28.64
N GLU A 24 -6.59 -10.95 29.11
CA GLU A 24 -5.41 -11.66 28.60
C GLU A 24 -5.56 -13.17 28.80
N GLU A 25 -6.01 -13.62 29.97
CA GLU A 25 -6.16 -15.04 30.31
C GLU A 25 -7.14 -15.77 29.40
N GLU A 26 -8.28 -15.16 29.10
CA GLU A 26 -9.27 -15.74 28.18
C GLU A 26 -8.73 -15.80 26.74
N THR A 27 -7.87 -14.86 26.36
CA THR A 27 -7.22 -14.85 25.05
C THR A 27 -6.15 -15.94 24.96
N VAL A 28 -5.41 -16.19 26.05
CA VAL A 28 -4.45 -17.31 26.16
C VAL A 28 -5.17 -18.64 26.03
N GLU A 29 -6.33 -18.83 26.67
CA GLU A 29 -7.08 -20.08 26.56
C GLU A 29 -7.55 -20.33 25.12
N LEU A 30 -8.04 -19.29 24.44
CA LEU A 30 -8.49 -19.38 23.05
C LEU A 30 -7.32 -19.71 22.10
N LEU A 31 -6.19 -19.00 22.23
CA LEU A 31 -5.00 -19.24 21.42
C LEU A 31 -4.37 -20.61 21.70
N SER A 32 -4.47 -21.11 22.93
CA SER A 32 -3.97 -22.45 23.28
C SER A 32 -4.73 -23.54 22.52
N LYS A 33 -6.04 -23.36 22.26
CA LYS A 33 -6.82 -24.29 21.43
C LYS A 33 -6.34 -24.29 19.97
N VAL A 34 -5.97 -23.11 19.46
CA VAL A 34 -5.41 -22.94 18.11
C VAL A 34 -4.00 -23.54 18.02
N LEU A 35 -3.16 -23.33 19.02
CA LEU A 35 -1.73 -23.69 18.98
C LEU A 35 -1.44 -25.07 19.59
N ASN A 36 -2.40 -26.01 19.54
CA ASN A 36 -2.26 -27.39 20.05
C ASN A 36 -1.76 -27.47 21.51
N GLY A 37 -2.26 -26.58 22.38
CA GLY A 37 -1.89 -26.52 23.79
C GLY A 37 -0.58 -25.79 24.09
N ASN A 38 0.03 -25.10 23.11
CA ASN A 38 1.25 -24.33 23.33
C ASN A 38 0.97 -23.04 24.13
N LYS A 39 1.09 -23.15 25.46
CA LYS A 39 0.87 -22.03 26.38
C LYS A 39 1.86 -20.89 26.20
N LEU A 40 3.15 -21.20 26.02
CA LEU A 40 4.20 -20.17 25.89
C LEU A 40 3.94 -19.23 24.69
N ALA A 41 3.60 -19.81 23.53
CA ALA A 41 3.26 -19.01 22.35
C ALA A 41 1.94 -18.24 22.53
N SER A 42 0.97 -18.84 23.21
CA SER A 42 -0.34 -18.22 23.47
C SER A 42 -0.23 -17.02 24.40
N GLU A 43 0.52 -17.15 25.50
CA GLU A 43 0.84 -16.07 26.45
C GLU A 43 1.59 -14.93 25.76
N ALA A 44 2.62 -15.24 24.96
CA ALA A 44 3.39 -14.23 24.24
C ALA A 44 2.52 -13.41 23.27
N LEU A 45 1.63 -14.07 22.52
CA LEU A 45 0.72 -13.40 21.58
C LEU A 45 -0.37 -12.60 22.32
N ALA A 46 -1.01 -13.19 23.34
CA ALA A 46 -2.06 -12.52 24.09
C ALA A 46 -1.55 -11.23 24.74
N LYS A 47 -0.36 -11.27 25.34
CA LYS A 47 0.28 -10.09 25.94
C LYS A 47 0.44 -8.94 24.95
N VAL A 48 0.86 -9.21 23.72
CA VAL A 48 1.05 -8.16 22.70
C VAL A 48 -0.28 -7.61 22.19
N VAL A 49 -1.30 -8.45 22.03
CA VAL A 49 -2.62 -8.01 21.54
C VAL A 49 -3.38 -7.18 22.58
N HIS A 50 -3.15 -7.42 23.88
CA HIS A 50 -3.72 -6.64 24.98
C HIS A 50 -2.88 -5.42 25.39
N GLN A 51 -1.72 -5.22 24.77
CA GLN A 51 -0.88 -4.08 25.07
C GLN A 51 -1.48 -2.79 24.50
N ASP A 52 -1.79 -1.83 25.37
CA ASP A 52 -2.18 -0.49 24.93
C ASP A 52 -1.03 0.22 24.24
N VAL A 53 -1.30 0.75 23.06
CA VAL A 53 -0.36 1.54 22.27
C VAL A 53 -0.95 2.92 22.05
N THR A 54 -0.19 3.95 22.39
CA THR A 54 -0.52 5.34 22.09
C THR A 54 0.34 5.81 20.91
N LEU A 55 -0.31 6.21 19.82
CA LEU A 55 0.30 6.86 18.67
C LEU A 55 -0.35 8.22 18.52
N THR A 56 0.46 9.27 18.49
CA THR A 56 0.01 10.65 18.30
C THR A 56 0.66 11.25 17.06
N ASP A 57 -0.11 12.02 16.31
CA ASP A 57 0.36 12.78 15.16
C ASP A 57 -0.20 14.21 15.28
N PRO A 58 0.65 15.22 15.56
CA PRO A 58 0.19 16.59 15.79
C PRO A 58 -0.63 17.17 14.64
N THR A 59 -0.37 16.73 13.41
CA THR A 59 -1.12 17.14 12.23
C THR A 59 -2.54 16.59 12.28
N LEU A 60 -2.69 15.32 12.67
CA LEU A 60 -3.99 14.68 12.78
C LEU A 60 -4.79 15.26 13.95
N ASP A 61 -4.12 15.59 15.05
CA ASP A 61 -4.74 16.27 16.21
C ASP A 61 -5.31 17.65 15.85
N SER A 62 -4.78 18.31 14.80
CA SER A 62 -5.26 19.60 14.30
C SER A 62 -6.43 19.51 13.32
N VAL A 63 -6.76 18.31 12.84
CA VAL A 63 -7.79 18.10 11.81
C VAL A 63 -9.10 17.68 12.47
N GLU A 64 -10.06 18.61 12.52
CA GLU A 64 -11.42 18.33 12.97
C GLU A 64 -12.34 18.07 11.77
N ILE A 65 -12.63 16.79 11.50
CA ILE A 65 -13.55 16.37 10.45
C ILE A 65 -14.53 15.35 11.01
N ASN A 66 -15.81 15.57 10.75
CA ASN A 66 -16.87 14.62 11.07
C ASN A 66 -17.37 13.94 9.80
N ILE A 67 -17.16 12.63 9.69
CA ILE A 67 -17.67 11.82 8.60
C ILE A 67 -18.74 10.88 9.17
N PRO A 68 -19.97 10.86 8.63
CA PRO A 68 -21.01 9.96 9.11
C PRO A 68 -20.57 8.49 9.08
N GLN A 69 -20.71 7.78 10.20
CA GLN A 69 -20.19 6.41 10.32
C GLN A 69 -20.93 5.40 9.42
N ASP A 70 -22.20 5.67 9.11
CA ASP A 70 -23.09 4.83 8.31
C ASP A 70 -22.70 4.75 6.84
N ILE A 71 -21.90 5.70 6.34
CA ILE A 71 -21.39 5.69 4.97
C ILE A 71 -20.02 5.00 4.84
N LEU A 72 -19.40 4.57 5.94
CA LEU A 72 -18.02 4.09 5.95
C LEU A 72 -17.92 2.56 5.82
N GLY A 73 -17.24 2.12 4.77
CA GLY A 73 -16.73 0.76 4.63
C GLY A 73 -15.22 0.73 4.90
N ILE A 74 -14.71 -0.37 5.45
CA ILE A 74 -13.28 -0.54 5.73
C ILE A 74 -12.79 -1.82 5.05
N TRP A 75 -11.71 -1.69 4.29
CA TRP A 75 -10.91 -2.80 3.78
C TRP A 75 -9.60 -2.88 4.57
N VAL A 76 -9.25 -4.08 5.02
CA VAL A 76 -8.04 -4.32 5.82
C VAL A 76 -7.22 -5.42 5.17
N ASP A 77 -5.94 -5.14 4.95
CA ASP A 77 -4.93 -6.18 4.78
C ASP A 77 -4.04 -6.17 6.05
N PRO A 78 -4.16 -7.22 6.89
CA PRO A 78 -3.44 -7.25 8.15
C PRO A 78 -1.92 -7.36 7.97
N ILE A 79 -1.44 -8.11 6.96
CA ILE A 79 -0.03 -8.33 6.67
C ILE A 79 0.14 -8.57 5.15
N ASP A 80 0.23 -7.47 4.39
CA ASP A 80 0.58 -7.51 2.97
C ASP A 80 2.00 -8.05 2.80
N SER A 81 2.22 -8.77 1.70
CA SER A 81 3.48 -9.43 1.39
C SER A 81 3.87 -10.53 2.38
N THR A 82 2.91 -11.38 2.75
CA THR A 82 3.09 -12.51 3.69
C THR A 82 4.29 -13.40 3.34
N TYR A 83 4.60 -13.60 2.05
CA TYR A 83 5.80 -14.33 1.63
C TYR A 83 7.10 -13.68 2.13
N GLN A 84 7.22 -12.35 2.04
CA GLN A 84 8.40 -11.63 2.53
C GLN A 84 8.45 -11.63 4.06
N TYR A 85 7.29 -11.50 4.71
CA TYR A 85 7.18 -11.63 6.17
C TYR A 85 7.70 -12.98 6.67
N ILE A 86 7.30 -14.08 6.03
CA ILE A 86 7.74 -15.43 6.38
C ILE A 86 9.22 -15.64 6.02
N LYS A 87 9.68 -15.14 4.86
CA LYS A 87 11.07 -15.29 4.42
C LYS A 87 12.05 -14.57 5.35
N GLY A 88 11.64 -13.44 5.94
CA GLY A 88 12.39 -12.78 7.02
C GLY A 88 13.75 -12.21 6.62
N SER A 89 13.99 -11.90 5.34
CA SER A 89 15.27 -11.33 4.90
C SER A 89 15.44 -9.89 5.40
N THR A 90 16.56 -9.62 6.08
CA THR A 90 16.84 -8.33 6.74
C THR A 90 17.97 -7.53 6.07
N ASP A 91 18.77 -8.20 5.23
CA ASP A 91 20.03 -7.76 4.65
C ASP A 91 19.92 -7.30 3.19
N ILE A 92 18.69 -7.09 2.71
CA ILE A 92 18.44 -6.65 1.33
C ILE A 92 18.77 -5.17 1.16
N LYS A 93 19.55 -4.84 0.14
CA LYS A 93 19.85 -3.45 -0.22
C LYS A 93 18.77 -2.87 -1.14
N SER A 94 18.40 -1.62 -0.89
CA SER A 94 17.52 -0.87 -1.79
C SER A 94 18.25 -0.44 -3.06
N ASN A 95 17.53 -0.42 -4.18
CA ASN A 95 17.93 0.27 -5.39
C ASN A 95 17.21 1.62 -5.47
N GLU A 96 17.94 2.74 -5.45
CA GLU A 96 17.37 4.10 -5.38
C GLU A 96 16.29 4.29 -4.28
N GLY A 97 16.46 3.63 -3.13
CA GLY A 97 15.51 3.68 -2.01
C GLY A 97 14.31 2.72 -2.12
N ILE A 98 14.19 1.96 -3.21
CA ILE A 98 13.17 0.93 -3.39
C ILE A 98 13.77 -0.45 -3.09
N PHE A 99 13.14 -1.18 -2.17
CA PHE A 99 13.56 -2.53 -1.81
C PHE A 99 12.91 -3.56 -2.75
N PRO A 100 13.70 -4.42 -3.42
CA PRO A 100 13.13 -5.43 -4.30
C PRO A 100 12.44 -6.57 -3.53
N SER A 101 12.90 -6.84 -2.31
CA SER A 101 12.39 -7.87 -1.40
C SER A 101 12.85 -7.58 0.03
N GLY A 102 12.48 -8.43 0.99
CA GLY A 102 12.83 -8.29 2.40
C GLY A 102 11.67 -7.82 3.26
N LEU A 103 11.92 -7.76 4.57
CA LEU A 103 10.91 -7.33 5.56
C LEU A 103 10.41 -5.90 5.32
N GLN A 104 11.22 -5.06 4.67
CA GLN A 104 10.84 -3.71 4.26
C GLN A 104 9.63 -3.70 3.30
N CYS A 105 9.39 -4.78 2.55
CA CYS A 105 8.22 -4.86 1.66
C CYS A 105 6.90 -5.22 2.38
N VAL A 106 6.93 -5.48 3.70
CA VAL A 106 5.74 -5.83 4.49
C VAL A 106 5.02 -4.56 4.92
N THR A 107 3.71 -4.52 4.70
CA THR A 107 2.86 -3.39 5.11
C THR A 107 1.56 -3.87 5.75
N ILE A 108 1.00 -3.02 6.61
CA ILE A 108 -0.35 -3.16 7.16
C ILE A 108 -1.20 -2.09 6.49
N LEU A 109 -2.31 -2.49 5.89
CA LEU A 109 -3.14 -1.61 5.08
C LEU A 109 -4.54 -1.50 5.68
N ILE A 110 -4.98 -0.28 5.96
CA ILE A 110 -6.33 0.01 6.42
C ILE A 110 -6.88 1.12 5.53
N GLY A 111 -7.81 0.77 4.65
CA GLY A 111 -8.44 1.71 3.72
C GLY A 111 -9.91 1.88 4.04
N VAL A 112 -10.34 3.13 4.21
CA VAL A 112 -11.74 3.50 4.45
C VAL A 112 -12.30 4.10 3.17
N TYR A 113 -13.50 3.66 2.79
CA TYR A 113 -14.19 4.09 1.58
C TYR A 113 -15.66 4.38 1.84
N ASP A 114 -16.27 5.14 0.93
CA ASP A 114 -17.69 5.44 0.93
C ASP A 114 -18.49 4.24 0.37
N LEU A 115 -19.45 3.72 1.14
CA LEU A 115 -20.26 2.56 0.76
C LEU A 115 -21.17 2.81 -0.45
N HIS A 116 -21.61 4.05 -0.67
CA HIS A 116 -22.52 4.41 -1.75
C HIS A 116 -21.77 4.69 -3.05
N THR A 117 -20.66 5.45 -2.97
CA THR A 117 -19.91 5.89 -4.16
C THR A 117 -18.72 5.01 -4.48
N GLY A 118 -18.25 4.22 -3.51
CA GLY A 118 -17.06 3.40 -3.61
C GLY A 118 -15.74 4.17 -3.64
N VAL A 119 -15.75 5.48 -3.37
CA VAL A 119 -14.54 6.33 -3.36
C VAL A 119 -13.77 6.08 -2.06
N PRO A 120 -12.43 5.89 -2.10
CA PRO A 120 -11.64 5.80 -0.89
C PRO A 120 -11.46 7.19 -0.27
N LEU A 121 -11.70 7.27 1.04
CA LEU A 121 -11.78 8.51 1.83
C LEU A 121 -10.56 8.67 2.73
N MET A 122 -10.16 7.61 3.44
CA MET A 122 -9.03 7.62 4.39
C MET A 122 -8.18 6.39 4.19
N GLY A 123 -6.89 6.50 4.44
CA GLY A 123 -5.96 5.38 4.32
C GLY A 123 -4.87 5.45 5.36
N VAL A 124 -4.50 4.29 5.89
CA VAL A 124 -3.33 4.10 6.74
C VAL A 124 -2.48 2.98 6.14
N ILE A 125 -1.19 3.26 5.96
CA ILE A 125 -0.17 2.28 5.63
C ILE A 125 0.85 2.30 6.77
N ASN A 126 0.97 1.19 7.49
CA ASN A 126 2.04 1.04 8.48
C ASN A 126 3.08 0.05 7.97
N GLN A 127 4.32 0.47 7.88
CA GLN A 127 5.46 -0.35 7.50
C GLN A 127 6.20 -0.77 8.78
N PRO A 128 6.06 -2.02 9.27
CA PRO A 128 6.59 -2.39 10.58
C PRO A 128 8.13 -2.44 10.64
N PHE A 129 8.76 -2.73 9.49
CA PHE A 129 10.19 -3.02 9.39
C PHE A 129 10.90 -2.02 8.46
N VAL A 130 11.16 -0.80 8.93
CA VAL A 130 11.84 0.24 8.13
C VAL A 130 13.34 0.21 8.36
N SER A 131 13.76 0.33 9.61
CA SER A 131 15.16 0.29 10.01
C SER A 131 15.36 -0.63 11.20
N GLN A 132 16.47 -1.37 11.18
CA GLN A 132 16.89 -2.24 12.27
C GLN A 132 18.12 -1.65 12.96
N ASP A 133 18.08 -1.58 14.27
CA ASP A 133 19.26 -1.30 15.08
C ASP A 133 20.09 -2.58 15.19
N LEU A 134 21.33 -2.57 14.66
CA LEU A 134 22.20 -3.75 14.62
C LEU A 134 22.70 -4.18 16.01
N ASN A 135 22.67 -3.30 17.00
CA ASN A 135 23.12 -3.62 18.37
C ASN A 135 21.98 -4.25 19.18
N THR A 136 20.77 -3.70 19.07
CA THR A 136 19.60 -4.17 19.84
C THR A 136 18.73 -5.17 19.08
N LEU A 137 18.97 -5.33 17.78
CA LEU A 137 18.17 -6.10 16.82
C LEU A 137 16.71 -5.64 16.70
N ARG A 138 16.36 -4.50 17.29
CA ARG A 138 15.00 -3.95 17.28
C ARG A 138 14.71 -3.25 15.96
N TRP A 139 13.49 -3.45 15.50
CA TRP A 139 12.96 -2.76 14.33
C TRP A 139 12.22 -1.48 14.72
N ARG A 140 12.35 -0.45 13.90
CA ARG A 140 11.51 0.74 13.92
C ARG A 140 10.65 0.74 12.67
N GLY A 141 9.35 0.94 12.87
CA GLY A 141 8.37 1.08 11.81
C GLY A 141 8.14 2.55 11.43
N ARG A 142 7.28 2.75 10.43
CA ARG A 142 6.78 4.07 10.05
C ARG A 142 5.33 3.97 9.58
N CYS A 143 4.52 4.92 10.01
CA CYS A 143 3.12 5.02 9.65
C CYS A 143 2.89 6.17 8.67
N TYR A 144 2.06 5.93 7.67
CA TYR A 144 1.63 6.92 6.68
C TYR A 144 0.11 6.95 6.66
N TRP A 145 -0.46 8.14 6.55
CA TRP A 145 -1.90 8.31 6.50
C TRP A 145 -2.29 9.45 5.58
N GLY A 146 -3.54 9.43 5.15
CA GLY A 146 -4.13 10.47 4.31
C GLY A 146 -5.63 10.43 4.36
N LEU A 147 -6.24 11.60 4.18
CA LEU A 147 -7.67 11.83 4.16
C LEU A 147 -8.03 12.76 3.00
N SER A 148 -9.05 12.37 2.23
CA SER A 148 -9.65 13.15 1.15
C SER A 148 -11.18 13.13 1.30
N TYR A 149 -11.75 14.21 1.84
CA TYR A 149 -13.19 14.32 2.10
C TYR A 149 -13.67 15.76 1.90
N LEU A 150 -14.69 15.95 1.05
CA LEU A 150 -15.35 17.24 0.77
C LEU A 150 -14.38 18.42 0.52
N GLY A 151 -13.29 18.17 -0.21
CA GLY A 151 -12.28 19.19 -0.55
C GLY A 151 -11.15 19.33 0.47
N THR A 152 -11.30 18.77 1.67
CA THR A 152 -10.21 18.66 2.64
C THR A 152 -9.29 17.51 2.25
N ASN A 153 -8.03 17.83 2.00
CA ASN A 153 -7.00 16.88 1.61
C ASN A 153 -5.78 17.05 2.53
N VAL A 154 -5.52 16.07 3.39
CA VAL A 154 -4.43 16.08 4.37
C VAL A 154 -3.71 14.74 4.35
N HIS A 155 -2.38 14.75 4.56
CA HIS A 155 -1.59 13.52 4.59
C HIS A 155 -0.29 13.69 5.39
N SER A 156 0.25 12.58 5.90
CA SER A 156 1.41 12.60 6.82
C SER A 156 2.69 13.18 6.22
N LEU A 157 2.89 13.07 4.90
CA LEU A 157 4.09 13.58 4.22
C LEU A 157 4.15 15.10 4.06
N GLN A 158 3.07 15.85 4.33
CA GLN A 158 3.09 17.32 4.32
C GLN A 158 3.92 17.91 5.47
N CYS A 159 4.17 17.13 6.54
CA CYS A 159 4.83 17.61 7.75
C CYS A 159 6.37 17.53 7.77
N ALA A 160 6.99 17.21 6.63
CA ALA A 160 8.43 17.39 6.45
C ALA A 160 8.74 18.77 5.82
N GLY A 161 8.31 19.85 6.46
CA GLY A 161 8.76 21.23 6.15
C GLY A 161 10.12 21.54 6.80
N PRO A 162 10.87 22.55 6.33
CA PRO A 162 12.30 22.68 6.59
C PRO A 162 12.56 23.04 8.05
N ALA A 163 13.30 22.19 8.77
CA ALA A 163 13.84 22.54 10.08
C ALA A 163 14.92 23.62 9.92
N GLY A 164 14.52 24.89 10.03
CA GLY A 164 15.43 26.00 10.21
C GLY A 164 15.57 26.33 11.70
N SER A 165 16.68 25.93 12.33
CA SER A 165 17.62 26.85 13.00
C SER A 165 18.70 26.10 13.80
N SER A 166 19.96 26.32 13.39
CA SER A 166 21.22 26.31 14.15
C SER A 166 21.67 25.03 14.88
N GLY A 167 22.65 24.35 14.28
CA GLY A 167 23.58 23.43 14.94
C GLY A 167 24.24 22.46 13.96
N GLU A 168 25.26 22.91 13.22
CA GLU A 168 26.18 21.99 12.51
C GLU A 168 26.90 21.07 13.52
N PRO A 169 27.24 19.83 13.13
CA PRO A 169 28.57 19.62 12.56
C PRO A 169 28.53 18.95 11.18
N GLN A 170 29.31 19.51 10.25
CA GLN A 170 29.61 18.94 8.94
C GLN A 170 30.37 17.61 9.05
N ALA A 171 29.93 16.60 8.30
CA ALA A 171 30.81 15.57 7.73
C ALA A 171 30.22 15.00 6.42
N ALA A 172 30.65 15.62 5.31
CA ALA A 172 30.92 15.05 3.98
C ALA A 172 29.88 14.19 3.23
N GLY A 173 29.23 14.83 2.24
CA GLY A 173 29.31 14.35 0.84
C GLY A 173 28.04 13.84 0.14
N GLY A 174 27.34 14.72 -0.58
CA GLY A 174 26.68 14.36 -1.85
C GLY A 174 25.17 14.64 -1.99
N SER A 175 24.82 15.89 -2.33
CA SER A 175 23.63 16.35 -3.09
C SER A 175 22.22 15.96 -2.59
N GLY A 176 21.51 16.93 -1.99
CA GLY A 176 20.04 16.95 -2.05
C GLY A 176 19.53 17.20 -3.47
N PRO A 177 18.25 16.94 -3.78
CA PRO A 177 17.73 17.10 -5.13
C PRO A 177 17.57 18.58 -5.48
N GLU A 178 18.51 19.09 -6.26
CA GLU A 178 18.41 20.36 -6.96
C GLU A 178 17.23 20.32 -7.94
N ALA A 179 16.35 21.32 -7.86
CA ALA A 179 15.36 21.61 -8.89
C ALA A 179 16.10 22.06 -10.16
N GLY A 180 16.03 21.30 -11.27
CA GLY A 180 16.66 21.76 -12.52
C GLY A 180 16.90 20.77 -13.67
N GLN A 181 16.47 19.51 -13.61
CA GLN A 181 16.51 18.58 -14.76
C GLN A 181 15.20 17.77 -14.81
N PRO A 182 14.57 17.56 -15.98
CA PRO A 182 13.43 16.65 -16.07
C PRO A 182 13.94 15.23 -15.81
N ARG A 183 13.80 14.76 -14.56
CA ARG A 183 14.04 13.34 -14.25
C ARG A 183 13.09 12.51 -15.11
N GLY A 184 13.63 11.53 -15.82
CA GLY A 184 12.85 10.57 -16.60
C GLY A 184 11.78 9.88 -15.73
N LEU A 185 10.74 9.36 -16.37
CA LEU A 185 9.68 8.61 -15.70
C LEU A 185 10.25 7.38 -15.00
N SER A 186 9.75 7.08 -13.81
CA SER A 186 10.11 5.89 -13.05
C SER A 186 8.90 5.03 -12.73
N ALA A 187 9.08 3.71 -12.79
CA ALA A 187 8.01 2.77 -12.51
C ALA A 187 8.45 1.72 -11.50
N VAL A 188 7.59 1.40 -10.54
CA VAL A 188 7.72 0.21 -9.71
C VAL A 188 6.77 -0.88 -10.25
N ILE A 189 7.26 -2.11 -10.34
CA ILE A 189 6.53 -3.24 -10.93
C ILE A 189 6.61 -4.47 -10.03
N SER A 190 5.67 -5.39 -10.18
CA SER A 190 5.80 -6.70 -9.52
C SER A 190 6.95 -7.49 -10.13
N THR A 191 7.66 -8.28 -9.31
CA THR A 191 8.62 -9.27 -9.81
C THR A 191 7.93 -10.33 -10.68
N SER A 192 6.65 -10.61 -10.42
CA SER A 192 5.80 -11.53 -11.19
C SER A 192 5.12 -10.89 -12.41
N GLU A 193 5.43 -9.63 -12.74
CA GLU A 193 4.78 -8.91 -13.84
C GLU A 193 5.02 -9.59 -15.21
N ALA A 194 4.06 -9.46 -16.12
CA ALA A 194 4.10 -10.03 -17.46
C ALA A 194 5.30 -9.50 -18.26
N ALA A 195 5.95 -10.39 -19.02
CA ALA A 195 7.18 -10.05 -19.78
C ALA A 195 6.94 -8.93 -20.81
N THR A 196 5.77 -8.92 -21.45
CA THR A 196 5.35 -7.87 -22.39
C THR A 196 5.24 -6.51 -21.72
N VAL A 197 4.64 -6.44 -20.53
CA VAL A 197 4.50 -5.21 -19.75
C VAL A 197 5.86 -4.74 -19.24
N LYS A 198 6.70 -5.65 -18.72
CA LYS A 198 8.07 -5.35 -18.30
C LYS A 198 8.88 -4.71 -19.43
N ALA A 199 8.85 -5.29 -20.63
CA ALA A 199 9.58 -4.76 -21.78
C ALA A 199 9.01 -3.41 -22.26
N ALA A 200 7.68 -3.25 -22.27
CA ALA A 200 7.06 -1.98 -22.65
C ALA A 200 7.41 -0.86 -21.67
N VAL A 201 7.31 -1.12 -20.37
CA VAL A 201 7.67 -0.17 -19.29
C VAL A 201 9.17 0.12 -19.32
N GLY A 202 10.02 -0.86 -19.61
CA GLY A 202 11.46 -0.67 -19.80
C GLY A 202 11.80 0.30 -20.94
N ARG A 203 11.03 0.30 -22.04
CA ARG A 203 11.19 1.30 -23.12
C ARG A 203 10.79 2.72 -22.69
N VAL A 204 9.82 2.84 -21.78
CA VAL A 204 9.30 4.14 -21.30
C VAL A 204 10.18 4.74 -20.19
N CYS A 205 10.57 3.93 -19.22
CA CYS A 205 11.28 4.35 -18.01
C CYS A 205 12.79 4.07 -18.06
N GLY A 206 13.28 3.38 -19.08
CA GLY A 206 14.68 2.99 -19.18
C GLY A 206 15.12 2.13 -18.00
N GLU A 207 16.23 2.52 -17.37
CA GLU A 207 16.79 1.84 -16.19
C GLU A 207 15.99 2.12 -14.89
N ARG A 208 15.07 3.09 -14.90
CA ARG A 208 14.26 3.46 -13.72
C ARG A 208 13.01 2.60 -13.58
N VAL A 209 13.16 1.30 -13.81
CA VAL A 209 12.13 0.27 -13.57
C VAL A 209 12.57 -0.57 -12.38
N PHE A 210 11.79 -0.53 -11.31
CA PHE A 210 12.15 -1.14 -10.04
C PHE A 210 11.21 -2.32 -9.73
N PRO A 211 11.67 -3.57 -9.85
CA PRO A 211 10.91 -4.72 -9.37
C PRO A 211 10.84 -4.71 -7.85
N ALA A 212 9.65 -4.86 -7.27
CA ALA A 212 9.45 -4.92 -5.83
C ALA A 212 8.33 -5.88 -5.40
N ALA A 213 8.53 -6.52 -4.24
CA ALA A 213 7.51 -7.32 -3.56
C ALA A 213 6.49 -6.44 -2.81
N GLY A 214 5.33 -7.02 -2.45
CA GLY A 214 4.26 -6.36 -1.69
C GLY A 214 3.41 -5.39 -2.51
N ALA A 215 2.10 -5.60 -2.55
CA ALA A 215 1.21 -4.72 -3.31
C ALA A 215 1.10 -3.35 -2.61
N GLY A 216 0.94 -3.36 -1.30
CA GLY A 216 0.93 -2.19 -0.44
C GLY A 216 2.26 -1.44 -0.45
N TYR A 217 3.39 -2.16 -0.42
CA TYR A 217 4.71 -1.54 -0.52
C TYR A 217 4.95 -0.82 -1.85
N LYS A 218 4.54 -1.41 -2.98
CA LYS A 218 4.61 -0.73 -4.28
C LYS A 218 3.74 0.52 -4.34
N GLY A 219 2.53 0.47 -3.78
CA GLY A 219 1.68 1.64 -3.60
C GLY A 219 2.35 2.72 -2.73
N LEU A 220 3.02 2.30 -1.64
CA LEU A 220 3.76 3.18 -0.75
C LEU A 220 4.95 3.86 -1.47
N CYS A 221 5.68 3.17 -2.35
CA CYS A 221 6.75 3.79 -3.15
C CYS A 221 6.26 4.99 -3.96
N VAL A 222 5.03 4.91 -4.50
CA VAL A 222 4.40 6.02 -5.24
C VAL A 222 3.97 7.14 -4.30
N VAL A 223 3.37 6.80 -3.14
CA VAL A 223 3.00 7.76 -2.09
C VAL A 223 4.22 8.58 -1.66
N GLN A 224 5.36 7.91 -1.43
CA GLN A 224 6.62 8.55 -1.03
C GLN A 224 7.29 9.35 -2.15
N GLY A 225 6.88 9.16 -3.41
CA GLY A 225 7.56 9.74 -4.58
C GLY A 225 8.90 9.09 -4.92
N LEU A 226 9.13 7.85 -4.48
CA LEU A 226 10.29 7.04 -4.89
C LEU A 226 10.15 6.52 -6.32
N ALA A 227 8.91 6.25 -6.74
CA ALA A 227 8.54 5.93 -8.11
C ALA A 227 7.36 6.81 -8.54
N ASP A 228 7.24 7.08 -9.85
CA ASP A 228 6.14 7.90 -10.38
C ASP A 228 4.88 7.09 -10.57
N ILE A 229 5.05 5.86 -11.04
CA ILE A 229 3.99 4.95 -11.42
C ILE A 229 4.22 3.60 -10.74
N TYR A 230 3.16 3.04 -10.18
CA TYR A 230 3.09 1.60 -9.91
C TYR A 230 2.13 1.01 -10.94
N ILE A 231 2.64 0.12 -11.79
CA ILE A 231 1.84 -0.63 -12.75
C ILE A 231 1.78 -2.11 -12.36
N PHE A 232 0.58 -2.67 -12.46
CA PHE A 232 0.36 -4.10 -12.34
C PHE A 232 -0.67 -4.56 -13.37
N SER A 233 -0.38 -5.59 -14.17
CA SER A 233 -1.29 -5.98 -15.26
C SER A 233 -2.20 -7.16 -14.99
N GLU A 234 -1.92 -7.93 -13.93
CA GLU A 234 -2.66 -9.14 -13.60
C GLU A 234 -3.86 -8.86 -12.67
N ASP A 235 -4.76 -9.85 -12.57
CA ASP A 235 -6.00 -9.76 -11.77
C ASP A 235 -5.80 -10.18 -10.29
N THR A 236 -4.56 -10.35 -9.85
CA THR A 236 -4.22 -10.93 -8.53
C THR A 236 -4.01 -9.90 -7.42
N THR A 237 -4.48 -8.68 -7.62
CA THR A 237 -4.62 -7.67 -6.54
C THR A 237 -6.07 -7.49 -6.20
N PHE A 238 -6.36 -7.14 -4.95
CA PHE A 238 -7.71 -7.03 -4.42
C PHE A 238 -7.98 -5.65 -3.83
N LYS A 239 -9.22 -5.41 -3.40
CA LYS A 239 -9.64 -4.15 -2.79
C LYS A 239 -8.80 -3.77 -1.57
N TRP A 240 -8.47 -4.74 -0.71
CA TRP A 240 -7.66 -4.53 0.50
C TRP A 240 -6.21 -4.13 0.20
N ASP A 241 -5.62 -4.60 -0.89
CA ASP A 241 -4.23 -4.26 -1.29
C ASP A 241 -4.07 -2.78 -1.69
N CYS A 242 -5.15 -2.16 -2.17
CA CYS A 242 -5.06 -0.86 -2.86
C CYS A 242 -5.82 0.26 -2.15
N CYS A 243 -6.85 -0.04 -1.34
CA CYS A 243 -7.74 0.98 -0.78
C CYS A 243 -6.99 2.04 0.05
N ALA A 244 -6.08 1.59 0.93
CA ALA A 244 -5.30 2.48 1.79
C ALA A 244 -4.38 3.41 0.96
N ALA A 245 -3.58 2.84 0.07
CA ALA A 245 -2.69 3.61 -0.80
C ALA A 245 -3.46 4.59 -1.69
N HIS A 246 -4.61 4.16 -2.23
CA HIS A 246 -5.44 5.01 -3.08
C HIS A 246 -6.00 6.21 -2.31
N ALA A 247 -6.49 6.03 -1.08
CA ALA A 247 -6.96 7.16 -0.27
C ALA A 247 -5.85 8.19 -0.03
N ILE A 248 -4.63 7.73 0.31
CA ILE A 248 -3.48 8.62 0.52
C ILE A 248 -3.12 9.35 -0.78
N LEU A 249 -3.03 8.63 -1.90
CA LEU A 249 -2.71 9.22 -3.21
C LEU A 249 -3.75 10.28 -3.62
N ARG A 250 -5.05 10.06 -3.34
CA ARG A 250 -6.10 11.06 -3.61
C ARG A 250 -5.90 12.35 -2.83
N ALA A 251 -5.51 12.25 -1.55
CA ALA A 251 -5.18 13.42 -0.76
C ALA A 251 -3.97 14.20 -1.31
N MET A 252 -3.15 13.58 -2.18
CA MET A 252 -2.02 14.18 -2.87
C MET A 252 -2.33 14.67 -4.29
N GLY A 253 -3.59 14.56 -4.76
CA GLY A 253 -3.99 14.85 -6.13
C GLY A 253 -3.75 13.72 -7.14
N GLY A 254 -3.35 12.54 -6.66
CA GLY A 254 -3.17 11.32 -7.43
C GLY A 254 -4.36 10.36 -7.34
N GLY A 255 -4.12 9.09 -7.62
CA GLY A 255 -5.14 8.06 -7.54
C GLY A 255 -4.63 6.66 -7.90
N VAL A 256 -5.56 5.72 -7.99
CA VAL A 256 -5.32 4.38 -8.53
C VAL A 256 -6.39 4.10 -9.58
N ALA A 257 -5.95 3.98 -10.83
CA ALA A 257 -6.80 3.77 -11.99
C ALA A 257 -6.78 2.33 -12.48
N ASP A 258 -7.86 1.89 -13.12
CA ASP A 258 -7.94 0.63 -13.87
C ASP A 258 -7.04 0.70 -15.12
N LEU A 259 -6.06 -0.21 -15.22
CA LEU A 259 -5.11 -0.22 -16.31
C LEU A 259 -5.80 -0.49 -17.65
N GLN A 260 -6.66 -1.52 -17.74
CA GLN A 260 -7.35 -1.82 -18.99
C GLN A 260 -8.27 -0.69 -19.44
N GLY A 261 -8.98 -0.06 -18.51
CA GLY A 261 -9.78 1.14 -18.78
C GLY A 261 -8.94 2.27 -19.38
N CYS A 262 -7.77 2.56 -18.81
CA CYS A 262 -6.83 3.54 -19.35
C CYS A 262 -6.35 3.17 -20.77
N LEU A 263 -6.00 1.91 -21.01
CA LEU A 263 -5.52 1.45 -22.32
C LEU A 263 -6.62 1.56 -23.40
N ARG A 264 -7.89 1.32 -23.04
CA ARG A 264 -9.04 1.43 -23.97
C ARG A 264 -9.44 2.88 -24.27
N ALA A 265 -9.33 3.77 -23.28
CA ALA A 265 -9.66 5.19 -23.46
C ALA A 265 -8.70 5.91 -24.42
N GLY A 266 -7.46 5.40 -24.55
CA GLY A 266 -6.42 6.00 -25.40
C GLY A 266 -5.78 7.25 -24.79
N PRO A 267 -4.65 7.72 -25.35
CA PRO A 267 -3.97 8.91 -24.86
C PRO A 267 -4.76 10.18 -25.18
N GLY A 268 -4.86 11.10 -24.21
CA GLY A 268 -5.35 12.47 -24.46
C GLY A 268 -6.87 12.66 -24.47
N ALA A 269 -7.65 11.71 -23.94
CA ALA A 269 -9.11 11.83 -23.94
C ALA A 269 -9.67 12.98 -23.08
N GLY A 270 -8.84 13.74 -22.33
CA GLY A 270 -9.29 14.82 -21.42
C GLY A 270 -10.21 14.36 -20.28
N LEU A 271 -10.54 13.07 -20.24
CA LEU A 271 -11.40 12.42 -19.28
C LEU A 271 -10.57 11.99 -18.07
N GLU A 272 -11.15 12.18 -16.89
CA GLU A 272 -10.65 11.62 -15.63
C GLU A 272 -10.32 10.13 -15.82
N PRO A 273 -9.18 9.65 -15.27
CA PRO A 273 -8.83 8.26 -15.42
C PRO A 273 -9.88 7.41 -14.70
N PRO A 274 -10.16 6.19 -15.18
CA PRO A 274 -11.12 5.30 -14.55
C PRO A 274 -10.60 4.83 -13.17
N GLN A 275 -10.90 5.60 -12.13
CA GLN A 275 -10.47 5.33 -10.75
C GLN A 275 -11.08 4.01 -10.25
N LEU A 276 -10.29 3.24 -9.50
CA LEU A 276 -10.78 2.05 -8.80
C LEU A 276 -11.88 2.42 -7.80
N ARG A 277 -12.89 1.56 -7.72
CA ARG A 277 -13.99 1.64 -6.76
C ARG A 277 -13.98 0.42 -5.84
N TYR A 278 -14.44 0.61 -4.61
CA TYR A 278 -14.29 -0.37 -3.52
C TYR A 278 -15.61 -0.98 -3.02
N HIS A 279 -16.76 -0.45 -3.45
CA HIS A 279 -18.10 -0.94 -3.09
C HIS A 279 -18.65 -2.08 -3.98
N THR A 280 -18.13 -2.25 -5.20
CA THR A 280 -18.72 -3.15 -6.20
C THR A 280 -17.93 -4.44 -6.34
N ALA A 281 -18.62 -5.57 -6.26
CA ALA A 281 -18.06 -6.88 -6.54
C ALA A 281 -18.09 -7.22 -8.05
N ASN A 282 -17.10 -7.96 -8.52
CA ASN A 282 -17.04 -8.52 -9.86
C ASN A 282 -18.18 -9.53 -10.07
N ARG A 283 -18.99 -9.33 -11.10
CA ARG A 283 -20.09 -10.25 -11.46
C ARG A 283 -19.52 -11.60 -11.92
N GLY A 284 -20.16 -12.69 -11.51
CA GLY A 284 -19.80 -14.05 -11.91
C GLY A 284 -18.54 -14.64 -11.27
N ALA A 285 -17.86 -13.90 -10.38
CA ALA A 285 -16.74 -14.42 -9.60
C ALA A 285 -17.21 -15.04 -8.28
N ALA A 286 -16.45 -15.99 -7.75
CA ALA A 286 -16.72 -16.65 -6.46
C ALA A 286 -15.59 -16.36 -5.46
N GLY A 287 -15.90 -16.42 -4.15
CA GLY A 287 -14.90 -16.20 -3.10
C GLY A 287 -14.23 -14.82 -3.15
N ALA A 288 -12.92 -14.80 -2.93
CA ALA A 288 -12.10 -13.57 -2.90
C ALA A 288 -12.06 -12.85 -4.26
N GLU A 289 -12.16 -13.58 -5.38
CA GLU A 289 -12.12 -13.04 -6.75
C GLU A 289 -13.24 -12.03 -7.06
N ARG A 290 -14.30 -12.05 -6.23
CA ARG A 290 -15.35 -11.01 -6.25
C ARG A 290 -14.78 -9.61 -6.00
N TRP A 291 -13.65 -9.52 -5.32
CA TRP A 291 -13.03 -8.26 -4.89
C TRP A 291 -11.69 -8.00 -5.57
N ALA A 292 -11.33 -8.81 -6.59
CA ALA A 292 -10.16 -8.60 -7.41
C ALA A 292 -10.25 -7.29 -8.23
N ASN A 293 -9.11 -6.64 -8.45
CA ASN A 293 -8.97 -5.52 -9.38
C ASN A 293 -8.71 -6.08 -10.78
N LYS A 294 -9.79 -6.48 -11.45
CA LYS A 294 -9.72 -7.02 -12.81
C LYS A 294 -9.20 -5.99 -13.79
N GLY A 295 -8.33 -6.42 -14.70
CA GLY A 295 -7.70 -5.59 -15.71
C GLY A 295 -6.43 -4.90 -15.24
N GLY A 296 -5.95 -5.19 -14.04
CA GLY A 296 -4.77 -4.56 -13.46
C GLY A 296 -5.02 -3.13 -12.99
N LEU A 297 -3.94 -2.45 -12.60
CA LEU A 297 -4.01 -1.10 -12.03
C LEU A 297 -2.79 -0.25 -12.35
N LEU A 298 -2.99 1.05 -12.19
CA LEU A 298 -1.98 2.10 -12.22
C LEU A 298 -2.15 3.00 -11.00
N ALA A 299 -1.20 2.98 -10.07
CA ALA A 299 -1.13 3.97 -9.01
C ALA A 299 -0.20 5.11 -9.42
N TYR A 300 -0.63 6.34 -9.18
CA TYR A 300 0.11 7.54 -9.57
C TYR A 300 -0.12 8.67 -8.57
N ARG A 301 0.90 9.50 -8.37
CA ARG A 301 0.82 10.68 -7.50
C ARG A 301 0.49 11.96 -8.26
N SER A 302 0.94 12.08 -9.51
CA SER A 302 0.71 13.26 -10.37
C SER A 302 0.02 12.85 -11.67
N ARG A 303 -1.08 13.55 -11.98
CA ARG A 303 -1.83 13.34 -13.22
C ARG A 303 -0.99 13.60 -14.46
N GLU A 304 -0.16 14.65 -14.44
CA GLU A 304 0.75 14.98 -15.54
C GLU A 304 1.72 13.82 -15.83
N ARG A 305 2.30 13.21 -14.79
CA ARG A 305 3.22 12.08 -14.97
C ARG A 305 2.50 10.81 -15.45
N LEU A 306 1.24 10.59 -15.02
CA LEU A 306 0.41 9.50 -15.55
C LEU A 306 0.14 9.68 -17.04
N ASP A 307 -0.27 10.88 -17.46
CA ASP A 307 -0.62 11.15 -18.85
C ASP A 307 0.62 11.03 -19.76
N ALA A 308 1.77 11.56 -19.31
CA ALA A 308 3.05 11.36 -19.99
C ALA A 308 3.44 9.87 -20.09
N PHE A 309 3.25 9.10 -19.03
CA PHE A 309 3.54 7.67 -19.02
C PHE A 309 2.62 6.88 -19.97
N LEU A 310 1.32 7.12 -19.94
CA LEU A 310 0.34 6.46 -20.82
C LEU A 310 0.57 6.82 -22.30
N GLY A 311 0.92 8.08 -22.59
CA GLY A 311 1.26 8.53 -23.94
C GLY A 311 2.43 7.78 -24.57
N LEU A 312 3.36 7.28 -23.75
CA LEU A 312 4.51 6.48 -24.20
C LEU A 312 4.25 4.97 -24.10
N LEU A 313 3.51 4.52 -23.09
CA LEU A 313 3.23 3.09 -22.86
C LEU A 313 2.31 2.50 -23.93
N ILE A 314 1.23 3.20 -24.30
CA ILE A 314 0.23 2.68 -25.24
C ILE A 314 0.86 2.37 -26.62
N PRO A 315 1.64 3.29 -27.25
CA PRO A 315 2.34 2.97 -28.48
C PRO A 315 3.36 1.84 -28.32
N SER A 316 4.06 1.78 -27.18
CA SER A 316 5.05 0.74 -26.88
C SER A 316 4.42 -0.65 -26.82
N LEU A 317 3.25 -0.78 -26.19
CA LEU A 317 2.48 -2.03 -26.16
C LEU A 317 1.93 -2.40 -27.54
N ALA A 318 1.41 -1.44 -28.30
CA ALA A 318 0.89 -1.68 -29.64
C ALA A 318 1.98 -2.20 -30.60
N ALA A 319 3.18 -1.62 -30.54
CA ALA A 319 4.33 -2.04 -31.35
C ALA A 319 4.83 -3.46 -31.03
N MET A 320 4.48 -4.01 -29.87
CA MET A 320 4.83 -5.40 -29.49
C MET A 320 3.69 -6.40 -29.72
N GLY A 321 2.46 -5.92 -29.94
CA GLY A 321 1.30 -6.75 -30.27
C GLY A 321 1.15 -7.04 -31.76
N THR A 322 1.86 -6.33 -32.64
CA THR A 322 1.90 -6.63 -34.08
C THR A 322 2.87 -7.80 -34.34
N PRO A 323 2.39 -8.96 -34.80
CA PRO A 323 3.28 -10.02 -35.25
C PRO A 323 4.00 -9.53 -36.52
N THR A 324 5.33 -9.49 -36.47
CA THR A 324 6.20 -9.37 -37.65
C THR A 324 6.13 -10.62 -38.50
#